data_AF-A0A9E7CPZ9-F1
#
_entry.id   AF-A0A9E7CPZ9-F1
#
_cell.length_a   1.000
_cell.length_b   1.000
_cell.length_c   1.000
_cell.angle_alpha   90.00
_cell.angle_beta   90.00
_cell.angle_gamma   90.00
#
_symmetry.space_group_name_H-M   'P 1'
#
loop_
_entity.id
_entity.type
_entity.pdbx_description
1 polymer ?
#
loop_
_entity_poly.entity_id
_entity_poly.type
_entity_poly.pdbx_seq_one_letter_code
_entity_poly.pdbx_strand_id
1 'polypeptide(L)'
;MAFDYERIGKFVLGRFRRDVKPADMKTYLGLFKGMVVRVYAARFGEYDDEKFEVYDSRIIDKKVDTAIVSSKIIRRNNSKVQIEWHIYKSKSGTYKIFDVVVEGVSMALTQRSEFAAILQRDGISGLINQLQSQKK
;
A
#
# COMPACT_ATOMS: atom_id res chain seq x y z
N MET A 1 -3.72 -10.23 8.24
CA MET A 1 -2.82 -9.21 7.65
C MET A 1 -3.24 -7.83 8.12
N ALA A 2 -2.27 -6.98 8.46
CA ALA A 2 -2.51 -5.59 8.91
C ALA A 2 -2.95 -4.68 7.74
N PHE A 3 -2.36 -4.87 6.56
CA PHE A 3 -2.79 -4.21 5.32
C PHE A 3 -4.08 -4.79 4.77
N ASP A 4 -4.95 -3.92 4.28
CA ASP A 4 -6.11 -4.28 3.49
C ASP A 4 -5.77 -4.27 1.99
N TYR A 5 -5.07 -5.31 1.54
CA TYR A 5 -4.61 -5.42 0.16
C TYR A 5 -5.75 -5.41 -0.86
N GLU A 6 -6.97 -5.84 -0.49
CA GLU A 6 -8.10 -5.85 -1.42
C GLU A 6 -8.61 -4.45 -1.67
N ARG A 7 -8.77 -3.66 -0.59
CA ARG A 7 -9.16 -2.26 -0.70
C ARG A 7 -8.10 -1.45 -1.43
N ILE A 8 -6.83 -1.63 -1.07
CA ILE A 8 -5.70 -0.95 -1.71
C ILE A 8 -5.64 -1.36 -3.19
N GLY A 9 -5.69 -2.65 -3.50
CA GLY A 9 -5.65 -3.16 -4.87
C GLY A 9 -6.75 -2.56 -5.75
N LYS A 10 -7.98 -2.51 -5.25
CA LYS A 10 -9.09 -1.88 -5.97
C LYS A 10 -8.91 -0.36 -6.12
N PHE A 11 -8.32 0.30 -5.12
CA PHE A 11 -8.03 1.74 -5.17
C PHE A 11 -6.97 2.06 -6.23
N VAL A 12 -5.89 1.29 -6.30
CA VAL A 12 -4.78 1.55 -7.23
C VAL A 12 -5.15 1.29 -8.69
N LEU A 13 -6.16 0.44 -8.96
CA LEU A 13 -6.74 0.31 -10.30
C LEU A 13 -7.54 1.55 -10.74
N GLY A 14 -7.94 2.42 -9.80
CA GLY A 14 -8.68 3.65 -10.10
C GLY A 14 -9.94 3.41 -10.92
N ARG A 15 -10.08 4.14 -12.04
CA ARG A 15 -11.25 4.04 -12.94
C ARG A 15 -11.31 2.72 -13.72
N PHE A 16 -10.16 2.15 -14.06
CA PHE A 16 -10.06 0.95 -14.88
C PHE A 16 -10.69 -0.28 -14.22
N ARG A 17 -10.81 -0.28 -12.89
CA ARG A 17 -11.45 -1.38 -12.13
C ARG A 17 -12.86 -1.71 -12.60
N ARG A 18 -13.56 -0.76 -13.23
CA ARG A 18 -14.94 -0.94 -13.73
C ARG A 18 -15.01 -1.92 -14.90
N ASP A 19 -13.93 -2.02 -15.67
CA ASP A 19 -13.87 -2.81 -16.91
C ASP A 19 -13.17 -4.17 -16.70
N VAL A 20 -12.73 -4.44 -15.47
CA VAL A 20 -12.03 -5.69 -15.12
C VAL A 20 -13.03 -6.80 -14.85
N LYS A 21 -12.91 -7.91 -15.59
CA LYS A 21 -13.74 -9.10 -15.37
C LYS A 21 -13.48 -9.71 -13.99
N PRO A 22 -14.47 -10.37 -13.35
CA PRO A 22 -14.29 -10.98 -12.04
C PRO A 22 -13.11 -11.96 -11.93
N ALA A 23 -12.87 -12.75 -12.99
CA ALA A 23 -11.74 -13.68 -13.04
C ALA A 23 -10.39 -12.96 -13.02
N ASP A 24 -10.24 -11.92 -13.83
CA ASP A 24 -9.02 -11.10 -13.90
C ASP A 24 -8.79 -10.34 -12.59
N MET A 25 -9.86 -9.81 -11.98
CA MET A 25 -9.79 -9.15 -10.67
C MET A 25 -9.27 -10.10 -9.60
N LYS A 26 -9.74 -11.36 -9.58
CA LYS A 26 -9.26 -12.38 -8.63
C LYS A 26 -7.78 -12.68 -8.84
N THR A 27 -7.35 -12.88 -10.08
CA THR A 27 -5.94 -13.12 -10.44
C THR A 27 -5.06 -11.94 -10.04
N TYR A 28 -5.47 -10.73 -10.42
CA TYR A 28 -4.78 -9.48 -10.09
C TYR A 28 -4.64 -9.31 -8.57
N LEU A 29 -5.71 -9.45 -7.79
CA LEU A 29 -5.65 -9.26 -6.33
C LEU A 29 -4.72 -10.28 -5.65
N GLY A 30 -4.68 -11.52 -6.14
CA GLY A 30 -3.72 -12.53 -5.67
C GLY A 30 -2.27 -12.14 -5.93
N LEU A 31 -1.97 -11.63 -7.13
CA LEU A 31 -0.64 -11.14 -7.49
C LEU A 31 -0.27 -9.87 -6.72
N PHE A 32 -1.21 -8.93 -6.61
CA PHE A 32 -1.05 -7.68 -5.88
C PHE A 32 -0.74 -7.92 -4.41
N LYS A 33 -1.43 -8.86 -3.75
CA LYS A 33 -1.12 -9.27 -2.37
C LYS A 33 0.34 -9.71 -2.24
N GLY A 34 0.82 -10.53 -3.18
CA GLY A 34 2.22 -10.97 -3.20
C GLY A 34 3.20 -9.82 -3.38
N MET A 35 2.91 -8.89 -4.29
CA MET A 35 3.72 -7.68 -4.51
C MET A 35 3.80 -6.83 -3.25
N VAL A 36 2.67 -6.56 -2.58
CA VAL A 36 2.60 -5.82 -1.31
C VAL A 36 3.52 -6.47 -0.27
N VAL A 37 3.41 -7.78 -0.07
CA VAL A 37 4.27 -8.50 0.90
C VAL A 37 5.75 -8.31 0.55
N ARG A 38 6.15 -8.47 -0.73
CA ARG A 38 7.55 -8.33 -1.14
C ARG A 38 8.09 -6.91 -0.97
N VAL A 39 7.35 -5.90 -1.42
CA VAL A 39 7.77 -4.49 -1.34
C VAL A 39 7.96 -4.07 0.11
N TYR A 40 7.02 -4.43 0.99
CA TYR A 40 7.14 -4.06 2.40
C TYR A 40 8.17 -4.92 3.14
N ALA A 41 8.28 -6.22 2.85
CA ALA A 41 9.32 -7.05 3.46
C ALA A 41 10.72 -6.56 3.10
N ALA A 42 10.97 -6.20 1.83
CA ALA A 42 12.24 -5.63 1.41
C ALA A 42 12.52 -4.30 2.13
N ARG A 43 11.55 -3.39 2.14
CA ARG A 43 11.70 -2.09 2.81
C ARG A 43 11.93 -2.22 4.31
N PHE A 44 11.27 -3.13 5.02
CA PHE A 44 11.51 -3.32 6.45
C PHE A 44 12.79 -4.11 6.74
N GLY A 45 13.19 -5.04 5.86
CA GLY A 45 14.45 -5.78 5.98
C GLY A 45 15.69 -4.92 5.74
N GLU A 46 15.57 -3.80 5.02
CA GLU A 46 16.66 -2.80 4.90
C GLU A 46 16.98 -2.08 6.23
N TYR A 47 16.17 -2.28 7.27
CA TYR A 47 16.22 -1.51 8.52
C TYR A 47 16.57 -2.35 9.77
N ASP A 48 17.25 -3.49 9.61
CA ASP A 48 17.55 -4.46 10.68
C ASP A 48 18.24 -3.89 11.94
N ASP A 49 18.92 -2.74 11.85
CA ASP A 49 19.57 -2.05 12.98
C ASP A 49 19.12 -0.59 13.17
N GLU A 50 17.96 -0.22 12.62
CA GLU A 50 17.43 1.14 12.73
C GLU A 50 16.31 1.23 13.78
N LYS A 51 16.26 2.35 14.51
CA LYS A 51 15.28 2.52 15.59
C LYS A 51 13.94 3.00 14.99
N PHE A 52 12.89 2.20 15.15
CA PHE A 52 11.52 2.59 14.84
C PHE A 52 10.86 3.26 16.06
N GLU A 53 10.32 4.47 15.89
CA GLU A 53 9.66 5.22 16.96
C GLU A 53 8.32 5.76 16.47
N VAL A 54 7.22 5.33 17.10
CA VAL A 54 5.91 5.97 16.98
C VAL A 54 5.87 7.16 17.92
N TYR A 55 5.52 8.34 17.40
CA TYR A 55 5.57 9.58 18.19
C TYR A 55 4.25 10.36 18.20
N ASP A 56 3.31 10.05 17.31
CA ASP A 56 1.99 10.71 17.30
C ASP A 56 0.91 9.80 16.72
N SER A 57 -0.34 10.07 17.09
CA SER A 57 -1.52 9.48 16.46
C SER A 57 -2.69 10.45 16.52
N ARG A 58 -3.35 10.67 15.38
CA ARG A 58 -4.48 11.59 15.27
C ARG A 58 -5.64 10.98 14.49
N ILE A 59 -6.86 11.19 15.00
CA ILE A 59 -8.08 10.82 14.28
C ILE A 59 -8.36 11.90 13.22
N ILE A 60 -8.52 11.48 11.97
CA ILE A 60 -8.80 12.38 10.83
C ILE A 60 -10.30 12.54 10.65
N ASP A 61 -11.06 11.45 10.76
CA ASP A 61 -12.51 11.48 10.68
C ASP A 61 -13.11 10.44 11.63
N LYS A 62 -13.87 10.94 12.61
CA LYS A 62 -14.56 10.14 13.63
C LYS A 62 -15.77 9.38 13.08
N LYS A 63 -16.35 9.81 11.94
CA LYS A 63 -17.52 9.15 11.33
C LYS A 63 -17.14 7.92 10.51
N VAL A 64 -15.94 7.92 9.93
CA VAL A 64 -15.40 6.78 9.16
C VAL A 64 -14.24 6.08 9.86
N ASP A 65 -14.00 6.40 11.13
CA ASP A 65 -12.95 5.87 12.00
C ASP A 65 -11.58 5.81 11.29
N THR A 66 -11.19 6.91 10.64
CA THR A 66 -9.87 7.04 10.00
C THR A 66 -8.91 7.77 10.92
N ALA A 67 -7.67 7.29 10.96
CA ALA A 67 -6.61 7.87 11.76
C ALA A 67 -5.28 7.83 11.01
N ILE A 68 -4.38 8.72 11.39
CA ILE A 68 -2.98 8.71 10.99
C ILE A 68 -2.17 8.39 12.23
N VAL A 69 -1.29 7.40 12.11
CA VAL A 69 -0.24 7.13 13.11
C VAL A 69 1.07 7.59 12.51
N SER A 70 1.80 8.44 13.21
CA SER A 70 3.08 8.98 12.72
C SER A 70 4.23 8.31 13.43
N SER A 71 5.20 7.89 12.64
CA SER A 71 6.41 7.22 13.10
C SER A 71 7.63 7.75 12.36
N LYS A 72 8.80 7.43 12.89
CA LYS A 72 10.08 7.70 12.23
C LYS A 72 10.98 6.48 12.36
N ILE A 73 11.75 6.23 11.33
CA ILE A 73 12.91 5.33 11.37
C ILE A 73 14.15 6.20 11.56
N ILE A 74 14.95 5.90 12.59
CA ILE A 74 16.21 6.60 12.86
C ILE A 74 17.34 5.70 12.37
N ARG A 75 18.03 6.17 11.32
CA ARG A 75 19.15 5.48 10.69
C ARG A 75 20.42 5.57 11.52
N ARG A 76 21.40 4.73 11.24
CA ARG A 76 22.73 4.75 11.90
C ARG A 76 23.45 6.10 11.77
N ASN A 77 23.26 6.80 10.65
CA ASN A 77 23.82 8.15 10.44
C ASN A 77 22.98 9.27 11.08
N ASN A 78 22.03 8.92 11.96
CA ASN A 78 21.09 9.81 12.65
C ASN A 78 20.11 10.57 11.73
N SER A 79 20.07 10.25 10.43
CA SER A 79 18.99 10.70 9.56
C SER A 79 17.68 10.02 9.96
N LYS A 80 16.56 10.71 9.74
CA LYS A 80 15.23 10.27 10.14
C LYS A 80 14.38 10.12 8.89
N VAL A 81 13.71 8.99 8.76
CA VAL A 81 12.70 8.76 7.73
C VAL A 81 11.33 8.85 8.36
N GLN A 82 10.53 9.84 7.98
CA GLN A 82 9.16 10.01 8.45
C GLN A 82 8.20 9.08 7.72
N ILE A 83 7.32 8.44 8.48
CA ILE A 83 6.31 7.52 7.97
C ILE A 83 4.97 7.83 8.63
N GLU A 84 3.97 8.14 7.81
CA GLU A 84 2.58 8.22 8.24
C GLU A 84 1.81 6.98 7.79
N TRP A 85 1.15 6.33 8.74
CA TRP A 85 0.33 5.15 8.54
C TRP A 85 -1.11 5.58 8.50
N HIS A 86 -1.71 5.52 7.31
CA HIS A 86 -3.11 5.84 7.14
C HIS A 86 -3.93 4.58 7.42
N ILE A 87 -4.67 4.62 8.52
CA ILE A 87 -5.45 3.50 9.01
C ILE A 87 -6.93 3.82 9.07
N TYR A 88 -7.75 2.78 9.01
CA TYR A 88 -9.19 2.88 9.23
C TYR A 88 -9.67 1.70 10.06
N LYS A 89 -10.75 1.89 10.83
CA LYS A 89 -11.41 0.78 11.53
C LYS A 89 -12.33 0.04 10.56
N SER A 90 -12.02 -1.22 10.32
CA SER A 90 -12.84 -2.10 9.49
C SER A 90 -14.17 -2.44 10.17
N LYS A 91 -15.12 -3.00 9.40
CA LYS A 91 -16.44 -3.41 9.91
C LYS A 91 -16.36 -4.45 11.03
N SER A 92 -15.28 -5.22 11.12
CA SER A 92 -15.04 -6.18 12.19
C SER A 92 -14.43 -5.55 13.45
N GLY A 93 -14.30 -4.22 13.49
CA GLY A 93 -13.72 -3.48 14.60
C GLY A 93 -12.19 -3.43 14.62
N THR A 94 -11.51 -4.08 13.67
CA THR A 94 -10.04 -4.11 13.61
C THR A 94 -9.49 -2.96 12.76
N TYR A 95 -8.42 -2.29 13.22
CA TYR A 95 -7.71 -1.31 12.41
C TYR A 95 -6.96 -1.98 11.26
N LYS A 96 -7.01 -1.35 10.09
CA LYS A 96 -6.35 -1.79 8.86
C LYS A 96 -5.60 -0.64 8.22
N ILE A 97 -4.41 -0.93 7.71
CA ILE A 97 -3.61 0.01 6.93
C ILE A 97 -4.17 0.05 5.51
N PHE A 98 -4.45 1.26 5.02
CA PHE A 98 -4.89 1.50 3.64
C PHE A 98 -3.92 2.34 2.83
N ASP A 99 -2.99 3.05 3.47
CA ASP A 99 -1.88 3.73 2.79
C ASP A 99 -0.70 3.92 3.74
N VAL A 100 0.48 4.07 3.15
CA VAL A 100 1.71 4.43 3.85
C VAL A 100 2.29 5.62 3.12
N VAL A 101 2.53 6.70 3.86
CA VAL A 101 3.17 7.91 3.33
C VAL A 101 4.59 7.95 3.88
N VAL A 102 5.58 7.97 2.99
CA VAL A 102 7.00 8.02 3.36
C VAL A 102 7.55 9.33 2.84
N GLU A 103 8.13 10.15 3.73
CA GLU A 103 8.66 11.48 3.35
C GLU A 103 7.64 12.33 2.57
N GLY A 104 6.36 12.29 2.98
CA GLY A 104 5.26 12.99 2.32
C GLY A 104 4.75 12.34 1.02
N VAL A 105 5.33 11.22 0.58
CA VAL A 105 4.93 10.52 -0.65
C VAL A 105 4.04 9.32 -0.33
N SER A 106 2.79 9.36 -0.78
CA SER A 106 1.83 8.26 -0.67
C SER A 106 2.22 7.08 -1.57
N MET A 107 2.35 5.91 -0.98
CA MET A 107 2.64 4.67 -1.67
C MET A 107 1.46 4.20 -2.53
N ALA A 108 0.23 4.30 -2.02
CA ALA A 108 -0.96 3.92 -2.79
C ALA A 108 -1.18 4.85 -4.00
N LEU A 109 -0.95 6.15 -3.86
CA LEU A 109 -1.05 7.08 -5.00
C LEU A 109 0.04 6.88 -6.03
N THR A 110 1.28 6.63 -5.58
CA THR A 110 2.40 6.29 -6.47
C THR A 110 2.07 5.04 -7.27
N GLN A 111 1.64 3.97 -6.60
CA GLN A 111 1.28 2.72 -7.27
C GLN A 111 0.11 2.88 -8.24
N ARG A 112 -0.88 3.73 -7.89
CA ARG A 112 -2.00 4.06 -8.77
C ARG A 112 -1.54 4.75 -10.05
N SER A 113 -0.57 5.66 -9.96
CA SER A 113 0.01 6.35 -11.12
C SER A 113 0.73 5.36 -12.04
N GLU A 114 1.57 4.49 -11.46
CA GLU A 114 2.29 3.44 -12.19
C GLU A 114 1.33 2.47 -12.90
N PHE A 115 0.30 1.99 -12.18
CA PHE A 115 -0.68 1.08 -12.75
C PHE A 115 -1.52 1.76 -13.82
N ALA A 116 -1.87 3.05 -13.65
CA ALA A 116 -2.60 3.78 -14.67
C ALA A 116 -1.83 3.84 -16.00
N ALA A 117 -0.50 4.00 -15.97
CA ALA A 117 0.32 4.00 -17.18
C ALA A 117 0.28 2.64 -17.91
N ILE A 118 0.37 1.54 -17.16
CA ILE A 118 0.31 0.18 -17.72
C ILE A 118 -1.09 -0.13 -18.23
N LEU A 119 -2.12 0.18 -17.45
CA LEU A 119 -3.52 -0.08 -17.79
C LEU A 119 -3.96 0.70 -19.03
N GLN A 120 -3.43 1.91 -19.25
CA GLN A 120 -3.70 2.67 -20.48
C GLN A 120 -3.09 2.04 -21.72
N ARG A 121 -1.91 1.44 -21.59
CA ARG A 121 -1.16 0.88 -22.72
C ARG A 121 -1.56 -0.56 -23.04
N ASP A 122 -1.65 -1.39 -22.01
CA ASP A 122 -1.70 -2.85 -22.12
C ASP A 122 -2.92 -3.47 -21.42
N GLY A 123 -3.80 -2.64 -20.83
CA GLY A 123 -4.97 -3.10 -20.10
C GLY A 123 -4.65 -3.96 -18.88
N ILE A 124 -5.68 -4.65 -18.36
CA ILE A 124 -5.52 -5.51 -17.18
C ILE A 124 -4.59 -6.71 -17.44
N SER A 125 -4.58 -7.23 -18.67
CA SER A 125 -3.71 -8.35 -19.05
C SER A 125 -2.24 -7.96 -18.96
N GLY A 126 -1.86 -6.77 -19.45
CA GLY A 126 -0.48 -6.28 -19.31
C GLY A 126 -0.07 -6.08 -17.86
N LEU A 127 -0.97 -5.52 -17.03
CA LEU A 127 -0.70 -5.39 -15.60
C LEU A 127 -0.50 -6.74 -14.90
N ILE A 128 -1.34 -7.73 -15.20
CA ILE A 128 -1.20 -9.09 -14.67
C ILE A 128 0.15 -9.69 -15.09
N ASN A 129 0.54 -9.56 -16.36
CA ASN A 129 1.80 -10.07 -16.88
C ASN A 129 3.00 -9.42 -16.17
N GLN A 130 2.95 -8.10 -15.94
CA GLN A 130 3.99 -7.39 -15.20
C GLN A 130 4.09 -7.84 -13.73
N LEU A 131 2.96 -8.03 -13.06
CA LEU A 131 2.97 -8.52 -11.68
C LEU A 131 3.46 -9.97 -11.57
N GLN A 132 3.25 -10.78 -12.61
CA GLN A 132 3.77 -12.14 -12.69
C GLN A 132 5.30 -12.16 -12.92
N SER A 133 5.85 -11.24 -13.72
CA SER A 133 7.30 -11.19 -13.95
C SER A 133 8.08 -10.79 -12.69
N GLN A 134 7.50 -9.91 -11.86
CA GLN A 134 8.03 -9.51 -10.54
C GLN A 134 7.91 -10.60 -9.45
N LYS A 135 7.40 -11.78 -9.79
CA LYS A 135 7.26 -12.91 -8.87
C LYS A 135 8.51 -13.81 -8.85
N LYS A 136 9.39 -13.66 -9.84
CA LYS A 136 10.73 -14.25 -9.88
C LYS A 136 11.70 -13.39 -9.07
#